data_AF-A0A7R9WS05-F1
#
_entry.id   AF-A0A7R9WS05-F1
#
_cell.length_a   1.000
_cell.length_b   1.000
_cell.length_c   1.000
_cell.angle_alpha   90.00
_cell.angle_beta   90.00
_cell.angle_gamma   90.00
#
_symmetry.space_group_name_H-M   'P 1'
#
loop_
_entity.id
_entity.type
_entity.pdbx_description
1 polymer ?
#
loop_
_entity_poly.entity_id
_entity_poly.type
_entity_poly.pdbx_seq_one_letter_code
_entity_poly.pdbx_strand_id
1 'polypeptide(L)'
;MGGKKRRNNNGGSNGSNTNNGNGNKSKSKSKNSGKGKGSDRSSGSSPPDKVSFPLSLLAEAPKPLPSSADGNFDYDYASYNKMTRKPLSMSEYHHPNVWIIPNFMTLHECQNWIAYCEDSSWFEYTQHNATRYIAQRECYRIQQPDAHCIAQRLFERLQHSNDGIVSTLQRRIQTLHRNREATVMGLNPNIRVYKYTKGHSFGRHVDGSHAATMVSSSSSPDGVNTTQPQRSRSGTTAITVLVYLSECRGGATRFYDHESSSSFAYEPKIGSMLLHVHGDDYCMEHEAEKVMDGIKYVLRTDVVFGHVG
;
A
#
# COMPACT_ATOMS: atom_id res chain seq x y z
N MET A 1 48.77 1.07 -37.21
CA MET A 1 50.15 1.46 -37.59
C MET A 1 50.20 2.96 -37.83
N GLY A 2 51.18 3.65 -37.22
CA GLY A 2 51.62 5.04 -37.50
C GLY A 2 50.62 6.16 -37.16
N GLY A 3 50.75 6.99 -36.13
CA GLY A 3 51.93 7.47 -35.42
C GLY A 3 52.23 8.92 -35.81
N LYS A 4 51.90 9.89 -34.96
CA LYS A 4 52.58 11.19 -34.91
C LYS A 4 52.44 11.81 -33.52
N LYS A 5 53.52 11.67 -32.75
CA LYS A 5 53.83 12.45 -31.54
C LYS A 5 54.06 13.91 -31.91
N ARG A 6 53.62 14.84 -31.08
CA ARG A 6 54.33 16.12 -30.87
C ARG A 6 54.40 16.44 -29.38
N ARG A 7 55.63 16.74 -28.96
CA ARG A 7 56.10 17.08 -27.62
C ARG A 7 55.92 18.59 -27.34
N ASN A 8 55.77 18.87 -26.04
CA ASN A 8 56.26 20.02 -25.25
C ASN A 8 56.30 21.42 -25.85
N ASN A 9 55.73 22.40 -25.13
CA ASN A 9 56.59 23.28 -24.35
C ASN A 9 55.92 23.89 -23.11
N ASN A 10 56.74 24.00 -22.08
CA ASN A 10 56.45 24.44 -20.73
C ASN A 10 56.92 25.89 -20.57
N GLY A 11 56.18 26.70 -19.81
CA GLY A 11 56.55 28.04 -19.35
C GLY A 11 55.32 28.62 -18.65
N GLY A 12 55.28 28.91 -17.35
CA GLY A 12 56.35 29.12 -16.38
C GLY A 12 56.30 30.58 -15.89
N SER A 13 55.40 30.88 -14.95
CA SER A 13 55.46 32.01 -14.00
C SER A 13 54.21 31.95 -13.10
N ASN A 14 54.35 31.53 -11.83
CA ASN A 14 54.45 32.40 -10.64
C ASN A 14 53.29 33.40 -10.52
N GLY A 15 52.49 33.47 -9.46
CA GLY A 15 52.52 32.82 -8.16
C GLY A 15 51.66 33.63 -7.18
N SER A 16 51.08 32.97 -6.18
CA SER A 16 50.79 33.47 -4.81
C SER A 16 49.81 32.48 -4.16
N ASN A 17 50.24 31.61 -3.23
CA ASN A 17 50.27 31.84 -1.76
C ASN A 17 48.91 32.33 -1.25
N THR A 18 48.21 31.74 -0.28
CA THR A 18 48.51 30.82 0.82
C THR A 18 47.16 30.32 1.35
N ASN A 19 47.06 29.08 1.84
CA ASN A 19 46.06 28.81 2.89
C ASN A 19 46.60 27.74 3.84
N ASN A 20 47.00 28.20 5.02
CA ASN A 20 47.39 27.36 6.14
C ASN A 20 46.31 27.53 7.22
N GLY A 21 45.82 26.40 7.75
CA GLY A 21 44.76 26.39 8.74
C GLY A 21 45.20 26.92 10.10
N ASN A 22 44.23 27.34 10.91
CA ASN A 22 44.19 26.97 12.31
C ASN A 22 42.79 27.22 12.89
N GLY A 23 42.35 26.34 13.78
CA GLY A 23 41.12 26.51 14.54
C GLY A 23 41.30 27.46 15.73
N ASN A 24 40.21 28.10 16.15
CA ASN A 24 39.87 28.22 17.58
C ASN A 24 38.46 28.81 17.79
N LYS A 25 37.77 28.22 18.77
CA LYS A 25 36.85 28.79 19.77
C LYS A 25 35.78 29.80 19.35
N SER A 26 34.53 29.49 19.74
CA SER A 26 33.86 30.24 20.82
C SER A 26 32.55 29.58 21.28
N LYS A 27 32.51 29.21 22.56
CA LYS A 27 31.29 28.99 23.35
C LYS A 27 30.69 30.36 23.69
N SER A 28 29.40 30.55 23.47
CA SER A 28 28.62 31.59 24.16
C SER A 28 27.40 30.97 24.83
N LYS A 29 27.41 31.04 26.16
CA LYS A 29 26.23 30.83 27.01
C LYS A 29 25.44 32.13 27.02
N SER A 30 24.13 32.06 26.80
CA SER A 30 23.19 33.09 27.23
C SER A 30 22.15 32.43 28.12
N LYS A 31 22.20 32.77 29.41
CA LYS A 31 21.06 32.64 30.32
C LYS A 31 20.31 33.97 30.25
N ASN A 32 19.00 33.95 30.06
CA ASN A 32 18.18 34.93 30.77
C ASN A 32 16.82 34.36 31.17
N SER A 33 16.46 34.72 32.39
CA SER A 33 15.32 34.33 33.22
C SER A 33 14.10 35.22 32.95
N GLY A 34 12.90 34.66 33.13
CA GLY A 34 11.67 35.47 33.25
C GLY A 34 10.38 34.66 33.29
N LYS A 35 9.82 34.50 34.50
CA LYS A 35 8.43 34.11 34.82
C LYS A 35 7.46 35.00 34.01
N GLY A 36 6.26 34.64 33.55
CA GLY A 36 5.32 33.54 33.78
C GLY A 36 3.90 34.13 33.61
N LYS A 37 2.94 33.38 33.05
CA LYS A 37 1.49 33.32 33.38
C LYS A 37 0.64 32.79 32.21
N GLY A 38 -0.17 31.78 32.52
CA GLY A 38 -1.51 31.56 31.96
C GLY A 38 -1.61 30.93 30.57
N SER A 39 -1.82 29.61 30.52
CA SER A 39 -2.56 29.00 29.41
C SER A 39 -3.41 27.87 29.96
N ASP A 40 -4.73 28.03 29.78
CA ASP A 40 -5.75 27.04 30.07
C ASP A 40 -5.35 25.66 29.54
N ARG A 41 -5.31 24.67 30.44
CA ARG A 41 -5.26 23.27 30.05
C ARG A 41 -6.68 22.86 29.68
N SER A 42 -7.08 23.12 28.43
CA SER A 42 -8.12 22.33 27.79
C SER A 42 -7.64 20.88 27.79
N SER A 43 -8.29 20.04 28.58
CA SER A 43 -8.15 18.59 28.55
C SER A 43 -8.58 18.11 27.16
N GLY A 44 -7.62 18.06 26.23
CA GLY A 44 -7.79 17.34 24.98
C GLY A 44 -7.92 15.87 25.35
N SER A 45 -9.14 15.34 25.24
CA SER A 45 -9.36 13.90 25.19
C SER A 45 -8.46 13.33 24.10
N SER A 46 -7.58 12.40 24.45
CA SER A 46 -6.91 11.56 23.46
C SER A 46 -7.95 11.02 22.47
N PRO A 47 -7.63 10.93 21.17
CA PRO A 47 -8.50 10.23 20.24
C PRO A 47 -8.80 8.83 20.81
N PRO A 48 -10.03 8.30 20.71
CA PRO A 48 -10.31 6.94 21.13
C PRO A 48 -9.29 6.01 20.46
N ASP A 49 -8.68 5.12 21.26
CA ASP A 49 -7.69 4.17 20.77
C ASP A 49 -8.24 3.51 19.50
N LYS A 50 -7.55 3.68 18.36
CA LYS A 50 -7.99 3.13 17.08
C LYS A 50 -8.00 1.59 17.22
N VAL A 51 -9.16 1.03 17.50
CA VAL A 51 -9.38 -0.42 17.57
C VAL A 51 -9.06 -1.00 16.19
N SER A 52 -8.31 -2.10 16.12
CA SER A 52 -8.03 -2.79 14.85
C SER A 52 -9.33 -3.12 14.09
N PHE A 53 -9.26 -3.18 12.76
CA PHE A 53 -10.35 -3.56 11.88
C PHE A 53 -10.94 -4.92 12.33
N PRO A 54 -12.26 -5.01 12.59
CA PRO A 54 -12.86 -6.24 13.11
C PRO A 54 -13.00 -7.29 12.01
N LEU A 55 -12.82 -8.57 12.36
CA LEU A 55 -13.00 -9.70 11.43
C LEU A 55 -14.41 -9.78 10.83
N SER A 56 -15.42 -9.17 11.46
CA SER A 56 -16.78 -9.08 10.93
C SER A 56 -16.87 -8.35 9.59
N LEU A 57 -15.87 -7.53 9.22
CA LEU A 57 -15.80 -6.93 7.88
C LEU A 57 -15.63 -7.96 6.76
N LEU A 58 -15.19 -9.18 7.10
CA LEU A 58 -15.05 -10.31 6.18
C LEU A 58 -16.12 -11.39 6.41
N ALA A 59 -17.17 -11.09 7.19
CA ALA A 59 -18.30 -11.98 7.37
C ALA A 59 -19.18 -12.01 6.11
N GLU A 60 -19.75 -13.18 5.83
CA GLU A 60 -20.74 -13.32 4.76
C GLU A 60 -22.09 -12.71 5.20
N ALA A 61 -22.90 -12.31 4.22
CA ALA A 61 -24.22 -11.76 4.50
C ALA A 61 -25.05 -12.76 5.32
N PRO A 62 -25.81 -12.30 6.33
CA PRO A 62 -26.97 -13.06 6.79
C PRO A 62 -27.85 -13.33 5.56
N LYS A 63 -28.40 -14.56 5.45
CA LYS A 63 -29.29 -14.97 4.34
C LYS A 63 -30.25 -13.84 3.91
N PRO A 64 -30.56 -13.73 2.61
CA PRO A 64 -31.03 -12.49 1.99
C PRO A 64 -32.24 -11.88 2.70
N LEU A 65 -32.13 -10.60 3.06
CA LEU A 65 -33.24 -9.76 3.51
C LEU A 65 -34.10 -9.35 2.31
N PRO A 66 -35.42 -9.17 2.50
CA PRO A 66 -36.33 -8.77 1.43
C PRO A 66 -36.01 -7.37 0.90
N SER A 67 -36.20 -7.19 -0.40
CA SER A 67 -35.88 -5.99 -1.19
C SER A 67 -36.53 -4.73 -0.62
N SER A 68 -35.73 -3.72 -0.28
CA SER A 68 -36.22 -2.35 -0.01
C SER A 68 -36.46 -1.59 -1.31
N ALA A 69 -37.59 -0.90 -1.38
CA ALA A 69 -38.21 -0.33 -2.58
C ALA A 69 -37.70 1.07 -2.99
N ASP A 70 -36.52 1.49 -2.55
CA ASP A 70 -36.01 2.82 -2.86
C ASP A 70 -34.95 2.75 -3.96
N GLY A 71 -35.43 2.85 -5.19
CA GLY A 71 -34.64 2.89 -6.40
C GLY A 71 -33.79 4.16 -6.45
N ASN A 72 -32.47 4.00 -6.27
CA ASN A 72 -31.51 4.82 -6.99
C ASN A 72 -30.18 4.06 -7.11
N PHE A 73 -29.69 3.94 -8.34
CA PHE A 73 -28.59 3.09 -8.83
C PHE A 73 -28.96 1.63 -9.12
N ASP A 74 -29.26 1.39 -10.40
CA ASP A 74 -29.56 0.10 -11.04
C ASP A 74 -28.27 -0.73 -11.23
N TYR A 75 -27.61 -1.09 -10.13
CA TYR A 75 -26.72 -2.25 -10.16
C TYR A 75 -27.60 -3.49 -10.03
N ASP A 76 -27.40 -4.50 -10.87
CA ASP A 76 -28.09 -5.79 -10.72
C ASP A 76 -27.56 -6.54 -9.47
N TYR A 77 -27.99 -6.07 -8.30
CA TYR A 77 -27.68 -6.60 -6.97
C TYR A 77 -28.18 -8.04 -6.79
N ALA A 78 -29.22 -8.44 -7.55
CA ALA A 78 -29.78 -9.77 -7.50
C ALA A 78 -28.84 -10.82 -8.12
N SER A 79 -28.01 -10.43 -9.09
CA SER A 79 -26.97 -11.30 -9.65
C SER A 79 -25.81 -11.57 -8.69
N TYR A 80 -25.36 -10.54 -7.94
CA TYR A 80 -24.24 -10.63 -7.00
C TYR A 80 -24.55 -11.45 -5.75
N ASN A 81 -25.78 -11.37 -5.21
CA ASN A 81 -26.19 -12.11 -4.01
C ASN A 81 -26.36 -13.63 -4.26
N LYS A 82 -26.41 -14.08 -5.51
CA LYS A 82 -26.46 -15.51 -5.88
C LYS A 82 -25.08 -16.13 -6.09
N MET A 83 -24.00 -15.35 -5.97
CA MET A 83 -22.65 -15.82 -6.25
C MET A 83 -22.15 -16.64 -5.05
N THR A 84 -22.29 -17.97 -5.13
CA THR A 84 -21.40 -18.86 -4.39
C THR A 84 -19.96 -18.44 -4.72
N ARG A 85 -19.07 -18.33 -3.72
CA ARG A 85 -17.68 -17.91 -3.97
C ARG A 85 -17.11 -18.79 -5.08
N LYS A 86 -16.93 -18.21 -6.27
CA LYS A 86 -16.19 -18.89 -7.34
C LYS A 86 -14.77 -19.12 -6.81
N PRO A 87 -14.11 -20.24 -7.16
CA PRO A 87 -12.70 -20.41 -6.86
C PRO A 87 -11.92 -19.19 -7.32
N LEU A 88 -11.05 -18.66 -6.45
CA LEU A 88 -10.22 -17.52 -6.81
C LEU A 88 -9.25 -17.94 -7.91
N SER A 89 -9.26 -17.16 -8.99
CA SER A 89 -8.34 -17.34 -10.10
C SER A 89 -7.57 -16.06 -10.34
N MET A 90 -6.25 -16.18 -10.50
CA MET A 90 -5.39 -15.05 -10.82
C MET A 90 -5.02 -15.11 -12.29
N SER A 91 -5.25 -14.01 -13.01
CA SER A 91 -4.75 -13.85 -14.37
C SER A 91 -3.74 -12.71 -14.45
N GLU A 92 -2.76 -12.86 -15.34
CA GLU A 92 -1.86 -11.77 -15.68
C GLU A 92 -2.66 -10.72 -16.46
N TYR A 93 -2.66 -9.48 -15.95
CA TYR A 93 -3.36 -8.36 -16.56
C TYR A 93 -2.48 -7.62 -17.56
N HIS A 94 -1.19 -7.47 -17.20
CA HIS A 94 -0.16 -7.00 -18.10
C HIS A 94 1.14 -7.74 -17.79
N HIS A 95 1.75 -8.30 -18.83
CA HIS A 95 2.98 -9.05 -18.68
C HIS A 95 4.20 -8.13 -18.69
N PRO A 96 5.19 -8.34 -17.80
CA PRO A 96 5.08 -9.07 -16.54
C PRO A 96 4.66 -8.12 -15.40
N ASN A 97 4.42 -8.67 -14.21
CA ASN A 97 4.35 -7.95 -12.92
C ASN A 97 3.01 -7.32 -12.53
N VAL A 98 1.94 -7.46 -13.32
CA VAL A 98 0.60 -6.98 -12.93
C VAL A 98 -0.42 -8.08 -13.09
N TRP A 99 -1.11 -8.43 -12.00
CA TRP A 99 -2.12 -9.49 -11.95
C TRP A 99 -3.44 -9.00 -11.38
N ILE A 100 -4.52 -9.67 -11.77
CA ILE A 100 -5.84 -9.44 -11.21
C ILE A 100 -6.44 -10.74 -10.66
N ILE A 101 -7.22 -10.61 -9.59
CA ILE A 101 -8.08 -11.67 -9.07
C ILE A 101 -9.51 -11.08 -9.02
N PRO A 102 -10.39 -11.42 -9.97
CA PRO A 102 -11.78 -11.00 -9.90
C PRO A 102 -12.49 -11.69 -8.73
N ASN A 103 -13.47 -11.01 -8.14
CA ASN A 103 -14.30 -11.55 -7.04
C ASN A 103 -13.51 -11.98 -5.79
N PHE A 104 -12.40 -11.31 -5.48
CA PHE A 104 -11.61 -11.57 -4.28
C PHE A 104 -12.41 -11.27 -3.00
N MET A 105 -13.12 -10.15 -2.96
CA MET A 105 -14.13 -9.83 -1.94
C MET A 105 -15.53 -9.94 -2.52
N THR A 106 -16.49 -10.36 -1.69
CA THR A 106 -17.90 -10.30 -2.06
C THR A 106 -18.40 -8.86 -2.01
N LEU A 107 -19.53 -8.58 -2.68
CA LEU A 107 -20.18 -7.28 -2.60
C LEU A 107 -20.55 -6.91 -1.15
N HIS A 108 -21.02 -7.87 -0.36
CA HIS A 108 -21.36 -7.65 1.04
C HIS A 108 -20.14 -7.30 1.90
N GLU A 109 -19.01 -7.99 1.70
CA GLU A 109 -17.75 -7.63 2.37
C GLU A 109 -17.33 -6.20 2.00
N CYS A 110 -17.41 -5.84 0.71
CA CYS A 110 -17.09 -4.47 0.25
C CYS A 110 -17.99 -3.42 0.92
N GLN A 111 -19.30 -3.68 1.02
CA GLN A 111 -20.25 -2.81 1.69
C GLN A 111 -19.96 -2.68 3.19
N ASN A 112 -19.65 -3.79 3.88
CA ASN A 112 -19.27 -3.77 5.30
C ASN A 112 -18.04 -2.90 5.54
N TRP A 113 -17.02 -2.99 4.69
CA TRP A 113 -15.85 -2.12 4.75
C TRP A 113 -16.19 -0.65 4.57
N ILE A 114 -16.98 -0.31 3.55
CA ILE A 114 -17.37 1.08 3.27
C ILE A 114 -18.18 1.65 4.44
N ALA A 115 -19.22 0.94 4.89
CA ALA A 115 -20.06 1.38 6.00
C ALA A 115 -19.24 1.60 7.28
N TYR A 116 -18.39 0.64 7.65
CA TYR A 116 -17.51 0.77 8.80
C TYR A 116 -16.58 1.98 8.72
N CYS A 117 -15.98 2.22 7.55
CA CYS A 117 -15.06 3.33 7.37
C CYS A 117 -15.78 4.68 7.44
N GLU A 118 -16.96 4.82 6.83
CA GLU A 118 -17.77 6.04 6.91
C GLU A 118 -18.25 6.32 8.34
N ASP A 119 -18.72 5.30 9.06
CA ASP A 119 -19.24 5.45 10.42
C ASP A 119 -18.12 5.72 11.45
N SER A 120 -16.91 5.23 11.21
CA SER A 120 -15.78 5.36 12.15
C SER A 120 -15.30 6.79 12.38
N SER A 121 -15.61 7.72 11.45
CA SER A 121 -15.01 9.07 11.41
C SER A 121 -13.48 9.08 11.36
N TRP A 122 -12.83 7.99 10.94
CA TRP A 122 -11.35 7.85 10.95
C TRP A 122 -10.65 8.36 9.69
N PHE A 123 -11.40 8.78 8.67
CA PHE A 123 -10.82 9.28 7.43
C PHE A 123 -10.04 10.58 7.65
N GLU A 124 -8.74 10.53 7.38
CA GLU A 124 -7.85 11.69 7.39
C GLU A 124 -7.72 12.24 5.96
N TYR A 125 -8.11 13.49 5.75
CA TYR A 125 -7.92 14.16 4.45
C TYR A 125 -6.43 14.47 4.23
N THR A 126 -5.90 14.05 3.07
CA THR A 126 -4.51 14.25 2.67
C THR A 126 -4.47 14.94 1.31
N GLN A 127 -3.93 16.15 1.28
CA GLN A 127 -3.72 16.91 0.04
C GLN A 127 -2.32 17.53 0.03
N HIS A 128 -1.58 17.31 -1.06
CA HIS A 128 -0.34 18.03 -1.35
C HIS A 128 -0.03 18.04 -2.85
N ASN A 129 0.61 19.12 -3.30
CA ASN A 129 1.10 19.24 -4.67
C ASN A 129 2.32 18.34 -4.92
N ALA A 130 2.61 18.09 -6.18
CA ALA A 130 3.82 17.39 -6.58
C ALA A 130 5.06 18.23 -6.24
N THR A 131 6.11 17.55 -5.80
CA THR A 131 7.47 18.08 -5.67
C THR A 131 8.42 17.18 -6.47
N ARG A 132 9.71 17.51 -6.50
CA ARG A 132 10.74 16.68 -7.13
C ARG A 132 10.84 15.24 -6.58
N TYR A 133 10.30 14.96 -5.39
CA TYR A 133 10.42 13.66 -4.71
C TYR A 133 9.08 13.04 -4.30
N ILE A 134 7.98 13.78 -4.44
CA ILE A 134 6.67 13.40 -3.93
C ILE A 134 5.65 13.70 -5.01
N ALA A 135 4.89 12.70 -5.45
CA ALA A 135 3.80 12.91 -6.39
C ALA A 135 2.66 13.72 -5.77
N GLN A 136 1.87 14.43 -6.59
CA GLN A 136 0.65 15.08 -6.12
C GLN A 136 -0.28 14.03 -5.51
N ARG A 137 -0.95 14.35 -4.39
CA ARG A 137 -1.99 13.51 -3.79
C ARG A 137 -3.16 14.36 -3.35
N GLU A 138 -4.35 13.82 -3.54
CA GLU A 138 -5.57 14.31 -2.92
C GLU A 138 -6.49 13.11 -2.65
N CYS A 139 -6.70 12.75 -1.39
CA CYS A 139 -7.62 11.68 -0.98
C CYS A 139 -7.93 11.74 0.51
N TYR A 140 -8.89 10.93 0.95
CA TYR A 140 -9.04 10.56 2.35
C TYR A 140 -8.37 9.21 2.61
N ARG A 141 -7.80 9.02 3.80
CA ARG A 141 -7.11 7.78 4.18
C ARG A 141 -7.42 7.36 5.61
N ILE A 142 -7.67 6.07 5.81
CA ILE A 142 -7.54 5.37 7.10
C ILE A 142 -6.27 4.52 7.00
N GLN A 143 -5.48 4.47 8.07
CA GLN A 143 -4.34 3.57 8.17
C GLN A 143 -4.33 2.90 9.54
N GLN A 144 -4.20 1.58 9.55
CA GLN A 144 -4.00 0.78 10.75
C GLN A 144 -2.75 -0.07 10.59
N PRO A 145 -1.68 0.18 11.38
CA PRO A 145 -0.40 -0.51 11.21
C PRO A 145 -0.42 -1.98 11.64
N ASP A 146 -1.34 -2.36 12.54
CA ASP A 146 -1.32 -3.65 13.25
C ASP A 146 -2.60 -4.49 13.04
N ALA A 147 -3.20 -4.43 11.85
CA ALA A 147 -4.43 -5.15 11.50
C ALA A 147 -4.19 -6.65 11.19
N HIS A 148 -3.50 -7.35 12.10
CA HIS A 148 -3.00 -8.73 11.92
C HIS A 148 -4.08 -9.73 11.55
N CYS A 149 -5.22 -9.72 12.24
CA CYS A 149 -6.30 -10.69 11.99
C CYS A 149 -6.88 -10.58 10.57
N ILE A 150 -7.08 -9.35 10.09
CA ILE A 150 -7.56 -9.10 8.72
C ILE A 150 -6.49 -9.52 7.72
N ALA A 151 -5.24 -9.07 7.90
CA ALA A 151 -4.15 -9.42 7.01
C ALA A 151 -3.97 -10.94 6.88
N GLN A 152 -4.03 -11.66 8.00
CA GLN A 152 -4.00 -13.12 8.03
C GLN A 152 -5.18 -13.72 7.27
N ARG A 153 -6.43 -13.30 7.54
CA ARG A 153 -7.62 -13.87 6.88
C ARG A 153 -7.64 -13.60 5.38
N LEU A 154 -7.17 -12.42 4.94
CA LEU A 154 -7.02 -12.12 3.52
C LEU A 154 -5.92 -12.98 2.88
N PHE A 155 -4.82 -13.23 3.60
CA PHE A 155 -3.75 -14.10 3.12
C PHE A 155 -4.17 -15.57 3.02
N GLU A 156 -4.87 -16.10 4.03
CA GLU A 156 -5.45 -17.46 4.02
C GLU A 156 -6.32 -17.68 2.78
N ARG A 157 -7.06 -16.65 2.36
CA ARG A 157 -7.87 -16.68 1.13
C ARG A 157 -7.03 -16.87 -0.14
N LEU A 158 -5.87 -16.20 -0.21
CA LEU A 158 -4.92 -16.37 -1.32
C LEU A 158 -4.23 -17.73 -1.26
N GLN A 159 -3.84 -18.18 -0.07
CA GLN A 159 -3.13 -19.43 0.16
C GLN A 159 -3.99 -20.65 -0.18
N HIS A 160 -5.28 -20.64 0.15
CA HIS A 160 -6.21 -21.72 -0.15
C HIS A 160 -6.84 -21.64 -1.55
N SER A 161 -6.35 -20.76 -2.42
CA SER A 161 -6.77 -20.75 -3.83
C SER A 161 -6.26 -21.99 -4.55
N ASN A 162 -7.08 -22.58 -5.43
CA ASN A 162 -6.69 -23.75 -6.21
C ASN A 162 -5.65 -23.42 -7.30
N ASP A 163 -5.46 -22.15 -7.61
CA ASP A 163 -4.62 -21.66 -8.71
C ASP A 163 -3.15 -21.46 -8.32
N GLY A 164 -2.75 -21.82 -7.09
CA GLY A 164 -1.36 -21.69 -6.64
C GLY A 164 -0.86 -20.26 -6.64
N ILE A 165 -1.74 -19.29 -6.36
CA ILE A 165 -1.48 -17.84 -6.42
C ILE A 165 -0.21 -17.49 -5.64
N VAL A 166 -0.11 -17.93 -4.39
CA VAL A 166 1.05 -17.66 -3.51
C VAL A 166 2.35 -18.19 -4.12
N SER A 167 2.32 -19.40 -4.69
CA SER A 167 3.49 -20.01 -5.36
C SER A 167 3.94 -19.22 -6.58
N THR A 168 2.99 -18.66 -7.35
CA THR A 168 3.28 -17.79 -8.51
C THR A 168 3.95 -16.50 -8.06
N LEU A 169 3.39 -15.83 -7.05
CA LEU A 169 3.98 -14.59 -6.50
C LEU A 169 5.37 -14.84 -5.92
N GLN A 170 5.56 -15.94 -5.18
CA GLN A 170 6.86 -16.35 -4.66
C GLN A 170 7.89 -16.52 -5.77
N ARG A 171 7.58 -17.35 -6.78
CA ARG A 171 8.51 -17.64 -7.88
C ARG A 171 8.90 -16.37 -8.64
N ARG A 172 7.97 -15.43 -8.79
CA ARG A 172 8.25 -14.16 -9.46
C ARG A 172 9.24 -13.31 -8.67
N ILE A 173 9.03 -13.13 -7.37
CA ILE A 173 9.98 -12.39 -6.53
C ILE A 173 11.33 -13.09 -6.42
N GLN A 174 11.36 -14.42 -6.30
CA GLN A 174 12.62 -15.18 -6.32
C GLN A 174 13.42 -14.92 -7.60
N THR A 175 12.74 -14.80 -8.74
CA THR A 175 13.35 -14.52 -10.04
C THR A 175 13.86 -13.09 -10.13
N LEU A 176 13.03 -12.10 -9.79
CA LEU A 176 13.39 -10.69 -9.85
C LEU A 176 14.57 -10.38 -8.92
N HIS A 177 14.46 -10.79 -7.65
CA HIS A 177 15.47 -10.48 -6.63
C HIS A 177 16.68 -11.43 -6.66
N ARG A 178 16.73 -12.40 -7.61
CA ARG A 178 17.75 -13.44 -7.69
C ARG A 178 17.98 -14.19 -6.37
N ASN A 179 16.92 -14.35 -5.58
CA ASN A 179 16.95 -14.97 -4.28
C ASN A 179 15.99 -16.17 -4.26
N ARG A 180 16.52 -17.38 -4.48
CA ARG A 180 15.72 -18.61 -4.52
C ARG A 180 15.16 -19.05 -3.18
N GLU A 181 15.66 -18.48 -2.08
CA GLU A 181 15.25 -18.79 -0.72
C GLU A 181 14.18 -17.82 -0.19
N ALA A 182 13.83 -16.80 -0.98
CA ALA A 182 12.73 -15.89 -0.64
C ALA A 182 11.40 -16.65 -0.63
N THR A 183 10.64 -16.47 0.44
CA THR A 183 9.34 -17.09 0.67
C THR A 183 8.29 -16.03 0.95
N VAL A 184 7.06 -16.27 0.51
CA VAL A 184 5.91 -15.45 0.90
C VAL A 184 5.59 -15.75 2.35
N MET A 185 5.56 -14.70 3.18
CA MET A 185 5.27 -14.82 4.62
C MET A 185 3.82 -14.50 4.97
N GLY A 186 3.15 -13.69 4.16
CA GLY A 186 1.80 -13.22 4.40
C GLY A 186 1.53 -11.85 3.78
N LEU A 187 0.43 -11.23 4.20
CA LEU A 187 0.13 -9.81 3.91
C LEU A 187 0.57 -8.92 5.06
N ASN A 188 1.00 -7.71 4.75
CA ASN A 188 1.44 -6.71 5.71
C ASN A 188 0.25 -6.27 6.59
N PRO A 189 0.34 -6.34 7.94
CA PRO A 189 -0.72 -5.88 8.84
C PRO A 189 -1.00 -4.38 8.74
N ASN A 190 -0.11 -3.60 8.09
CA ASN A 190 -0.33 -2.21 7.78
C ASN A 190 -1.37 -2.04 6.65
N ILE A 191 -2.64 -2.08 7.02
CA ILE A 191 -3.78 -1.94 6.12
C ILE A 191 -4.18 -0.47 6.02
N ARG A 192 -4.37 -0.02 4.79
CA ARG A 192 -4.86 1.33 4.48
C ARG A 192 -6.16 1.23 3.70
N VAL A 193 -7.10 2.14 3.96
CA VAL A 193 -8.28 2.33 3.12
C VAL A 193 -8.25 3.76 2.60
N TYR A 194 -8.33 3.91 1.28
CA TYR A 194 -8.37 5.20 0.62
C TYR A 194 -9.76 5.48 0.08
N LYS A 195 -10.22 6.72 0.21
CA LYS A 195 -11.45 7.25 -0.38
C LYS A 195 -11.12 8.44 -1.29
N TYR A 196 -11.51 8.35 -2.56
CA TYR A 196 -11.37 9.41 -3.54
C TYR A 196 -12.75 9.85 -4.00
N THR A 197 -13.08 11.13 -3.78
CA THR A 197 -14.30 11.77 -4.30
C THR A 197 -14.00 12.47 -5.62
N LYS A 198 -15.03 12.97 -6.31
CA LYS A 198 -14.86 13.70 -7.57
C LYS A 198 -13.74 14.75 -7.49
N GLY A 199 -12.81 14.69 -8.45
CA GLY A 199 -11.64 15.58 -8.54
C GLY A 199 -10.36 15.02 -7.90
N HIS A 200 -10.48 14.12 -6.93
CA HIS A 200 -9.34 13.52 -6.23
C HIS A 200 -8.53 12.59 -7.13
N SER A 201 -7.22 12.51 -6.89
CA SER A 201 -6.25 11.70 -7.64
C SER A 201 -4.98 11.43 -6.81
N PHE A 202 -4.14 10.52 -7.29
CA PHE A 202 -2.78 10.36 -6.80
C PHE A 202 -1.84 10.22 -7.99
N GLY A 203 -1.04 11.24 -8.24
CA GLY A 203 -0.22 11.34 -9.45
C GLY A 203 0.87 10.28 -9.56
N ARG A 204 1.46 10.19 -10.76
CA ARG A 204 2.51 9.23 -11.13
C ARG A 204 3.63 9.09 -10.11
N HIS A 205 3.85 7.86 -9.63
CA HIS A 205 4.85 7.50 -8.63
C HIS A 205 5.29 6.04 -8.77
N VAL A 206 6.29 5.66 -7.98
CA VAL A 206 6.65 4.27 -7.69
C VAL A 206 6.40 3.97 -6.21
N ASP A 207 6.07 2.71 -5.91
CA ASP A 207 5.98 2.22 -4.54
C ASP A 207 7.33 1.64 -4.11
N GLY A 208 7.76 1.99 -2.89
CA GLY A 208 9.01 1.48 -2.29
C GLY A 208 8.79 0.22 -1.47
N SER A 209 9.86 -0.55 -1.30
CA SER A 209 9.88 -1.69 -0.37
C SER A 209 10.01 -1.23 1.09
N HIS A 210 9.29 -1.88 1.99
CA HIS A 210 9.31 -1.57 3.42
C HIS A 210 9.61 -2.81 4.26
N ALA A 211 10.41 -2.63 5.31
CA ALA A 211 10.60 -3.67 6.31
C ALA A 211 9.26 -3.95 7.03
N ALA A 212 8.98 -5.23 7.26
CA ALA A 212 7.79 -5.71 7.95
C ALA A 212 8.18 -6.77 8.97
N THR A 213 7.51 -6.73 10.12
CA THR A 213 7.63 -7.77 11.16
C THR A 213 6.37 -8.61 11.14
N MET A 214 6.51 -9.88 10.78
CA MET A 214 5.43 -10.85 10.76
C MET A 214 5.42 -11.61 12.07
N VAL A 215 4.29 -11.61 12.76
CA VAL A 215 4.09 -12.40 13.97
C VAL A 215 3.30 -13.65 13.63
N SER A 216 3.81 -14.83 14.00
CA SER A 216 3.02 -16.05 13.96
C SER A 216 2.09 -16.05 15.16
N SER A 217 0.81 -15.80 14.94
CA SER A 217 -0.20 -15.94 15.97
C SER A 217 -0.51 -17.42 16.21
N SER A 218 -0.09 -17.94 17.36
CA SER A 218 -0.52 -19.25 17.88
C SER A 218 -1.94 -19.20 18.47
N SER A 219 -2.76 -18.25 18.04
CA SER A 219 -4.13 -18.09 18.50
C SER A 219 -5.01 -19.15 17.83
N SER A 220 -5.23 -20.24 18.56
CA SER A 220 -6.36 -21.14 18.29
C SER A 220 -7.65 -20.32 18.14
N PRO A 221 -8.57 -20.70 17.24
CA PRO A 221 -9.87 -20.04 17.08
C PRO A 221 -10.69 -19.99 18.38
N ASP A 222 -10.35 -20.81 19.37
CA ASP A 222 -11.02 -20.90 20.67
C ASP A 222 -10.45 -19.99 21.77
N GLY A 223 -9.58 -19.02 21.44
CA GLY A 223 -9.11 -18.01 22.40
C GLY A 223 -8.20 -18.52 23.53
N VAL A 224 -7.70 -19.76 23.42
CA VAL A 224 -6.70 -20.29 24.36
C VAL A 224 -5.36 -19.62 24.09
N ASN A 225 -4.96 -18.71 24.98
CA ASN A 225 -3.60 -18.18 25.05
C ASN A 225 -2.64 -19.35 25.33
N THR A 226 -2.00 -19.86 24.29
CA THR A 226 -0.85 -20.74 24.46
C THR A 226 0.33 -19.86 24.87
N THR A 227 1.02 -20.22 25.95
CA THR A 227 2.27 -19.59 26.43
C THR A 227 3.46 -19.81 25.50
N GLN A 228 3.22 -20.18 24.24
CA GLN A 228 4.25 -20.32 23.22
C GLN A 228 4.77 -18.92 22.85
N PRO A 229 6.10 -18.70 22.85
CA PRO A 229 6.66 -17.42 22.44
C PRO A 229 6.24 -17.12 20.99
N GLN A 230 5.58 -15.98 20.78
CA GLN A 230 5.29 -15.51 19.43
C GLN A 230 6.62 -15.32 18.69
N ARG A 231 6.83 -16.13 17.66
CA ARG A 231 7.98 -15.97 16.78
C ARG A 231 7.70 -14.81 15.83
N SER A 232 8.39 -13.71 16.05
CA SER A 232 8.47 -12.60 15.09
C SER A 232 9.52 -12.92 14.03
N ARG A 233 9.16 -12.76 12.77
CA ARG A 233 10.07 -12.92 11.63
C ARG A 233 10.12 -11.63 10.82
N SER A 234 11.32 -11.21 10.45
CA SER A 234 11.53 -10.02 9.64
C SER A 234 11.38 -10.35 8.16
N GLY A 235 10.76 -9.45 7.41
CA GLY A 235 10.60 -9.54 5.97
C GLY A 235 10.52 -8.16 5.33
N THR A 236 10.32 -8.13 4.02
CA THR A 236 10.25 -6.92 3.21
C THR A 236 9.07 -7.01 2.23
N THR A 237 8.36 -5.91 2.02
CA THR A 237 7.29 -5.83 1.02
C THR A 237 7.86 -5.78 -0.39
N ALA A 238 7.24 -6.50 -1.33
CA ALA A 238 7.65 -6.46 -2.75
C ALA A 238 6.48 -6.45 -3.75
N ILE A 239 5.25 -6.61 -3.29
CA ILE A 239 4.06 -6.60 -4.16
C ILE A 239 2.97 -5.77 -3.47
N THR A 240 2.50 -4.73 -4.14
CA THR A 240 1.35 -3.94 -3.69
C THR A 240 0.08 -4.75 -3.96
N VAL A 241 -0.82 -4.77 -2.98
CA VAL A 241 -2.14 -5.40 -3.08
C VAL A 241 -3.19 -4.31 -2.94
N LEU A 242 -3.98 -4.10 -3.99
CA LEU A 242 -5.12 -3.18 -4.02
C LEU A 242 -6.41 -3.99 -4.15
N VAL A 243 -7.34 -3.84 -3.20
CA VAL A 243 -8.69 -4.42 -3.28
C VAL A 243 -9.69 -3.29 -3.48
N TYR A 244 -10.39 -3.29 -4.62
CA TYR A 244 -11.35 -2.25 -4.95
C TYR A 244 -12.70 -2.55 -4.29
N LEU A 245 -13.15 -1.65 -3.43
CA LEU A 245 -14.38 -1.82 -2.65
C LEU A 245 -15.58 -1.16 -3.35
N SER A 246 -15.34 -0.27 -4.31
CA SER A 246 -16.37 0.39 -5.12
C SER A 246 -15.93 0.60 -6.57
N GLU A 247 -16.89 0.93 -7.42
CA GLU A 247 -16.67 1.40 -8.79
C GLU A 247 -16.90 2.91 -8.88
N CYS A 248 -16.31 3.54 -9.89
CA CYS A 248 -16.47 4.97 -10.17
C CYS A 248 -16.23 5.24 -11.65
N ARG A 249 -16.64 6.42 -12.15
CA ARG A 249 -16.21 6.89 -13.48
C ARG A 249 -14.87 7.60 -13.37
N GLY A 250 -13.92 7.23 -14.22
CA GLY A 250 -12.51 7.62 -14.04
C GLY A 250 -11.92 6.88 -12.84
N GLY A 251 -10.86 7.42 -12.24
CA GLY A 251 -10.27 6.78 -11.06
C GLY A 251 -9.53 5.47 -11.36
N ALA A 252 -9.20 5.18 -12.63
CA ALA A 252 -8.42 4.02 -12.99
C ALA A 252 -7.04 4.02 -12.32
N THR A 253 -6.50 2.82 -12.10
CA THR A 253 -5.08 2.68 -11.73
C THR A 253 -4.29 2.50 -13.02
N ARG A 254 -3.64 3.58 -13.45
CA ARG A 254 -2.86 3.62 -14.70
C ARG A 254 -1.41 3.27 -14.42
N PHE A 255 -0.84 2.47 -15.30
CA PHE A 255 0.54 2.03 -15.29
C PHE A 255 1.25 2.50 -16.56
N TYR A 256 2.54 2.82 -16.43
CA TYR A 256 3.39 3.29 -17.52
C TYR A 256 4.55 2.33 -17.74
N ASP A 257 4.51 1.61 -18.86
CA ASP A 257 5.56 0.71 -19.26
C ASP A 257 6.62 1.46 -20.08
N HIS A 258 7.78 1.67 -19.45
CA HIS A 258 8.90 2.36 -20.07
C HIS A 258 9.60 1.54 -21.15
N GLU A 259 9.55 0.20 -21.08
CA GLU A 259 10.21 -0.66 -22.07
C GLU A 259 9.47 -0.59 -23.41
N SER A 260 8.13 -0.64 -23.36
CA SER A 260 7.28 -0.54 -24.56
C SER A 260 6.86 0.90 -24.91
N SER A 261 7.23 1.90 -24.10
CA SER A 261 6.76 3.29 -24.22
C SER A 261 5.22 3.39 -24.29
N SER A 262 4.52 2.52 -23.56
CA SER A 262 3.07 2.42 -23.56
C SER A 262 2.47 2.62 -22.16
N SER A 263 1.14 2.71 -22.09
CA SER A 263 0.44 2.73 -20.81
C SER A 263 -0.83 1.89 -20.89
N PHE A 264 -1.21 1.30 -19.77
CA PHE A 264 -2.46 0.56 -19.62
C PHE A 264 -3.09 0.96 -18.28
N ALA A 265 -4.40 0.75 -18.15
CA ALA A 265 -5.12 1.15 -16.94
C ALA A 265 -6.09 0.07 -16.51
N TYR A 266 -6.14 -0.18 -15.21
CA TYR A 266 -7.14 -1.02 -14.59
C TYR A 266 -8.30 -0.16 -14.07
N GLU A 267 -9.47 -0.31 -14.69
CA GLU A 267 -10.70 0.30 -14.21
C GLU A 267 -11.17 -0.40 -12.91
N PRO A 268 -11.50 0.34 -11.84
CA PRO A 268 -11.94 -0.24 -10.57
C PRO A 268 -13.18 -1.12 -10.77
N LYS A 269 -13.12 -2.36 -10.28
CA LYS A 269 -14.25 -3.30 -10.25
C LYS A 269 -14.50 -3.75 -8.82
N ILE A 270 -15.75 -3.69 -8.35
CA ILE A 270 -16.06 -4.09 -6.96
C ILE A 270 -15.57 -5.51 -6.68
N GLY A 271 -14.92 -5.67 -5.52
CA GLY A 271 -14.43 -6.94 -5.02
C GLY A 271 -13.20 -7.48 -5.74
N SER A 272 -12.70 -6.81 -6.77
CA SER A 272 -11.47 -7.23 -7.45
C SER A 272 -10.23 -6.91 -6.63
N MET A 273 -9.22 -7.77 -6.76
CA MET A 273 -7.86 -7.48 -6.30
C MET A 273 -6.95 -7.25 -7.50
N LEU A 274 -6.16 -6.19 -7.45
CA LEU A 274 -5.04 -5.91 -8.34
C LEU A 274 -3.74 -6.06 -7.56
N LEU A 275 -2.79 -6.81 -8.10
CA LEU A 275 -1.46 -6.99 -7.55
C LEU A 275 -0.44 -6.44 -8.55
N HIS A 276 0.53 -5.66 -8.07
CA HIS A 276 1.68 -5.30 -8.89
C HIS A 276 2.98 -5.33 -8.09
N VAL A 277 4.06 -5.74 -8.74
CA VAL A 277 5.40 -5.68 -8.12
C VAL A 277 5.78 -4.23 -7.85
N HIS A 278 6.43 -4.01 -6.71
CA HIS A 278 7.02 -2.73 -6.33
C HIS A 278 8.46 -2.90 -5.83
N GLY A 279 9.12 -1.78 -5.49
CA GLY A 279 10.54 -1.73 -5.12
C GLY A 279 11.41 -1.10 -6.19
N ASP A 280 12.62 -0.74 -5.79
CA ASP A 280 13.48 0.24 -6.50
C ASP A 280 13.80 -0.13 -7.96
N ASP A 281 13.91 -1.42 -8.28
CA ASP A 281 14.35 -1.89 -9.60
C ASP A 281 13.23 -2.45 -10.51
N TYR A 282 12.02 -2.65 -9.97
CA TYR A 282 10.97 -3.42 -10.66
C TYR A 282 9.58 -2.75 -10.63
N CYS A 283 9.41 -1.67 -9.86
CA CYS A 283 8.14 -0.98 -9.79
C CYS A 283 7.86 -0.24 -11.10
N MET A 284 6.76 -0.61 -11.76
CA MET A 284 6.23 0.21 -12.84
C MET A 284 5.69 1.52 -12.25
N GLU A 285 5.98 2.64 -12.89
CA GLU A 285 5.34 3.91 -12.50
C GLU A 285 3.84 3.82 -12.71
N HIS A 286 3.09 4.33 -11.75
CA HIS A 286 1.64 4.23 -11.76
C HIS A 286 0.98 5.42 -11.06
N GLU A 287 -0.30 5.62 -11.35
CA GLU A 287 -1.12 6.67 -10.75
C GLU A 287 -2.54 6.20 -10.51
N ALA A 288 -3.21 6.85 -9.55
CA ALA A 288 -4.66 6.82 -9.47
C ALA A 288 -5.19 8.03 -10.24
N GLU A 289 -5.82 7.77 -11.38
CA GLU A 289 -6.44 8.80 -12.21
C GLU A 289 -7.49 9.59 -11.42
N LYS A 290 -7.85 10.75 -11.95
CA LYS A 290 -8.89 11.59 -11.38
C LYS A 290 -10.24 10.87 -11.36
N VAL A 291 -10.90 10.87 -10.21
CA VAL A 291 -12.31 10.45 -10.12
C VAL A 291 -13.17 11.51 -10.79
N MET A 292 -13.92 11.11 -11.82
CA MET A 292 -14.80 12.00 -12.56
C MET A 292 -16.23 12.00 -12.01
N ASP A 293 -16.66 10.87 -11.43
CA ASP A 293 -17.97 10.69 -10.81
C ASP A 293 -18.02 9.47 -9.88
N GLY A 294 -18.93 9.52 -8.90
CA GLY A 294 -19.00 8.53 -7.83
C GLY A 294 -17.87 8.68 -6.80
N ILE A 295 -17.65 7.64 -6.01
CA ILE A 295 -16.62 7.60 -4.96
C ILE A 295 -15.83 6.29 -5.09
N LYS A 296 -14.51 6.38 -5.22
CA LYS A 296 -13.59 5.24 -5.25
C LYS A 296 -13.13 4.90 -3.84
N TYR A 297 -13.38 3.68 -3.40
CA TYR A 297 -12.84 3.09 -2.18
C TYR A 297 -11.87 1.98 -2.56
N VAL A 298 -10.66 2.01 -2.01
CA VAL A 298 -9.65 0.98 -2.25
C VAL A 298 -8.90 0.65 -0.96
N LEU A 299 -8.88 -0.63 -0.60
CA LEU A 299 -8.05 -1.17 0.46
C LEU A 299 -6.65 -1.46 -0.10
N ARG A 300 -5.60 -1.13 0.64
CA ARG A 300 -4.22 -1.46 0.34
C ARG A 300 -3.58 -2.24 1.47
N THR A 301 -2.85 -3.28 1.10
CA THR A 301 -1.81 -3.95 1.89
C THR A 301 -0.68 -4.34 0.91
N ASP A 302 0.30 -5.10 1.37
CA ASP A 302 1.45 -5.51 0.58
C ASP A 302 1.82 -6.95 0.91
N VAL A 303 2.30 -7.73 -0.06
CA VAL A 303 2.83 -9.09 0.20
C VAL A 303 4.23 -8.97 0.79
N VAL A 304 4.44 -9.65 1.93
CA VAL A 304 5.71 -9.67 2.65
C VAL A 304 6.50 -10.92 2.27
N PHE A 305 7.77 -10.72 1.94
CA PHE A 305 8.72 -11.77 1.59
C PHE A 305 9.86 -11.82 2.60
N GLY A 306 10.34 -13.02 2.91
CA GLY A 306 11.50 -13.21 3.78
C GLY A 306 12.08 -14.60 3.65
N HIS A 307 13.09 -14.90 4.45
CA HIS A 307 13.74 -16.21 4.47
C HIS A 307 13.03 -17.13 5.47
N VAL A 308 12.81 -18.40 5.10
CA VAL A 308 12.53 -19.47 6.07
C VAL A 308 13.88 -20.00 6.52
N GLY A 309 14.32 -19.53 7.70
CA GLY A 309 15.46 -20.14 8.39
C GLY A 309 15.13 -21.53 8.91
#